data_AF-A0A968TA71-F1
#
_entry.id   AF-A0A968TA71-F1
#
_cell.length_a   1.000
_cell.length_b   1.000
_cell.length_c   1.000
_cell.angle_alpha   90.00
_cell.angle_beta   90.00
_cell.angle_gamma   90.00
#
_symmetry.space_group_name_H-M   'P 1'
#
loop_
_entity.id
_entity.type
_entity.pdbx_description
1 polymer ?
#
loop_
_entity_poly.entity_id
_entity_poly.type
_entity_poly.pdbx_seq_one_letter_code
_entity_poly.pdbx_strand_id
1 'polypeptide(L)'
;MARVGNGEPFIIEKPENADVQAERFREYIQTPLLTNIKISFPGFDVYEAEPLTVPSMYADRPLLIYGKYRGAASGKMVITGITGEGNYNRSMAINGVDPVKQNQALSYLWARNRIMLLDDYGKVPGDFENTKKEVLNLGLKYNLLTAYTSFIAIDSEGKKQKRNQYNC
;
A
#
# COMPACT_ATOMS: atom_id res chain seq x y z
N MET A 1 10.69 -7.02 5.77
CA MET A 1 9.83 -7.96 6.53
C MET A 1 8.93 -7.30 7.56
N ALA A 2 9.35 -6.28 8.35
CA ALA A 2 8.44 -5.62 9.32
C ALA A 2 7.23 -4.90 8.68
N ARG A 3 7.47 -4.13 7.61
CA ARG A 3 6.42 -3.39 6.87
C ARG A 3 5.30 -4.28 6.35
N VAL A 4 5.66 -5.51 5.98
CA VAL A 4 4.79 -6.51 5.38
C VAL A 4 3.73 -7.02 6.38
N GLY A 5 4.12 -7.22 7.64
CA GLY A 5 3.19 -7.50 8.73
C GLY A 5 2.50 -6.24 9.27
N ASN A 6 2.65 -5.10 8.59
CA ASN A 6 2.21 -3.79 9.09
C ASN A 6 2.81 -3.43 10.46
N GLY A 7 3.98 -3.98 10.80
CA GLY A 7 4.73 -3.66 12.01
C GLY A 7 5.77 -2.54 11.79
N GLU A 8 6.13 -1.84 12.86
CA GLU A 8 7.21 -0.85 12.86
C GLU A 8 8.58 -1.57 12.92
N PRO A 9 9.52 -1.28 12.01
CA PRO A 9 10.89 -1.75 12.15
C PRO A 9 11.61 -0.95 13.24
N PHE A 10 12.12 -1.65 14.25
CA PHE A 10 13.02 -1.07 15.25
C PHE A 10 14.46 -1.36 14.81
N ILE A 11 15.22 -0.31 14.47
CA ILE A 11 16.60 -0.43 13.98
C ILE A 11 17.55 0.02 15.10
N ILE A 12 18.51 -0.84 15.43
CA ILE A 12 19.53 -0.56 16.43
C ILE A 12 20.85 -0.33 15.69
N GLU A 13 21.31 0.92 15.63
CA GLU A 13 22.57 1.28 14.96
C GLU A 13 23.81 1.08 15.85
N LYS A 14 23.63 1.14 17.17
CA LYS A 14 24.71 0.98 18.18
C LYS A 14 24.25 0.07 19.31
N PRO A 15 25.10 -0.84 19.83
CA PRO A 15 24.74 -1.76 20.91
C PRO A 15 24.22 -1.08 22.17
N GLU A 16 24.73 0.12 22.50
CA GLU A 16 24.34 0.91 23.67
C GLU A 16 22.87 1.34 23.66
N ASN A 17 22.24 1.38 22.48
CA ASN A 17 20.82 1.75 22.34
C ASN A 17 19.88 0.54 22.42
N ALA A 18 20.41 -0.67 22.58
CA ALA A 18 19.62 -1.90 22.51
C ALA A 18 18.54 -1.96 23.59
N ASP A 19 18.87 -1.63 24.84
CA ASP A 19 17.93 -1.70 25.96
C ASP A 19 16.75 -0.74 25.79
N VAL A 20 17.03 0.48 25.33
CA VAL A 20 16.00 1.51 25.07
C VAL A 20 15.07 1.09 23.93
N GLN A 21 15.62 0.52 22.85
CA GLN A 21 14.80 0.04 21.73
C GLN A 21 14.01 -1.22 22.11
N ALA A 22 14.55 -2.09 22.97
CA ALA A 22 13.86 -3.27 23.46
C ALA A 22 12.66 -2.89 24.35
N GLU A 23 12.81 -1.89 25.23
CA GLU A 23 11.70 -1.40 26.05
C GLU A 23 10.61 -0.75 25.18
N ARG A 24 10.99 0.10 24.22
CA ARG A 24 10.04 0.70 23.28
C ARG A 24 9.29 -0.36 22.46
N PHE A 25 9.99 -1.41 22.02
CA PHE A 25 9.35 -2.53 21.32
C PHE A 25 8.39 -3.31 22.23
N ARG A 26 8.76 -3.55 23.49
CA ARG A 26 7.89 -4.18 24.50
C ARG A 26 6.62 -3.35 24.70
N GLU A 27 6.75 -2.05 24.90
CA GLU A 27 5.61 -1.12 25.03
C GLU A 27 4.71 -1.15 23.80
N TYR A 28 5.30 -1.22 22.61
CA TYR A 28 4.55 -1.30 21.36
C TYR A 28 3.74 -2.60 21.23
N ILE A 29 4.28 -3.77 21.59
CA ILE A 29 3.59 -5.05 21.41
C ILE A 29 2.66 -5.45 22.57
N GLN A 30 2.85 -4.90 23.77
CA GLN A 30 2.14 -5.33 24.97
C GLN A 30 0.66 -4.88 25.02
N THR A 31 0.23 -4.00 24.11
CA THR A 31 -1.15 -3.46 24.12
C THR A 31 -1.78 -3.51 22.72
N PRO A 32 -2.14 -4.71 22.22
CA PRO A 32 -2.96 -4.80 21.03
C PRO A 32 -4.37 -4.26 21.34
N LEU A 33 -4.76 -3.17 20.67
CA LEU A 33 -6.08 -2.58 20.85
C LEU A 33 -7.18 -3.41 20.20
N LEU A 34 -6.90 -4.00 19.04
CA LEU A 34 -7.87 -4.79 18.29
C LEU A 34 -7.17 -5.90 17.49
N THR A 35 -7.61 -7.13 17.65
CA THR A 35 -7.06 -8.32 17.00
C THR A 35 -8.11 -9.08 16.20
N ASN A 36 -7.67 -10.01 15.35
CA ASN A 36 -8.53 -10.84 14.49
C ASN A 36 -9.54 -10.01 13.68
N ILE A 37 -9.05 -8.90 13.12
CA ILE A 37 -9.87 -7.89 12.46
C ILE A 37 -10.45 -8.47 11.17
N LYS A 38 -11.78 -8.38 11.02
CA LYS A 38 -12.49 -8.70 9.77
C LYS A 38 -13.32 -7.53 9.34
N ILE A 39 -13.37 -7.30 8.03
CA ILE A 39 -14.08 -6.18 7.46
C ILE A 39 -14.97 -6.69 6.34
N SER A 40 -16.23 -6.27 6.37
CA SER A 40 -17.22 -6.60 5.36
C SER A 40 -17.94 -5.36 4.86
N PHE A 41 -18.39 -5.43 3.61
CA PHE A 41 -18.98 -4.31 2.88
C PHE A 41 -20.39 -4.65 2.39
N PRO A 42 -21.36 -4.92 3.28
CA PRO A 42 -22.72 -5.25 2.86
C PRO A 42 -23.35 -4.09 2.06
N GLY A 43 -23.79 -4.42 0.85
CA GLY A 43 -24.40 -3.47 -0.09
C GLY A 43 -23.41 -2.54 -0.81
N PHE A 44 -22.09 -2.74 -0.63
CA PHE A 44 -21.03 -1.95 -1.27
C PHE A 44 -20.02 -2.87 -1.96
N ASP A 45 -19.95 -2.82 -3.29
CA ASP A 45 -19.14 -3.74 -4.11
C ASP A 45 -17.67 -3.34 -4.14
N VAL A 46 -16.88 -3.88 -3.21
CA VAL A 46 -15.42 -3.72 -3.15
C VAL A 46 -14.75 -4.93 -3.79
N TYR A 47 -13.97 -4.72 -4.85
CA TYR A 47 -13.36 -5.80 -5.64
C TYR A 47 -11.85 -5.93 -5.45
N GLU A 48 -11.19 -4.93 -4.89
CA GLU A 48 -9.75 -4.94 -4.67
C GLU A 48 -9.46 -4.14 -3.41
N ALA A 49 -9.19 -4.84 -2.30
CA ALA A 49 -8.90 -4.22 -1.01
C ALA A 49 -7.51 -4.66 -0.51
N GLU A 50 -6.82 -3.73 0.14
CA GLU A 50 -5.48 -3.91 0.70
C GLU A 50 -5.45 -3.40 2.15
N PRO A 51 -4.79 -4.11 3.09
CA PRO A 51 -4.15 -5.42 2.88
C PRO A 51 -5.16 -6.57 2.76
N LEU A 52 -4.80 -7.63 2.02
CA LEU A 52 -5.58 -8.88 1.90
C LEU A 52 -5.90 -9.50 3.27
N THR A 53 -4.92 -9.52 4.17
CA THR A 53 -5.09 -9.95 5.56
C THR A 53 -4.92 -8.74 6.46
N VAL A 54 -5.97 -8.40 7.22
CA VAL A 54 -5.95 -7.25 8.11
C VAL A 54 -5.14 -7.60 9.37
N PRO A 55 -4.03 -6.90 9.65
CA PRO A 55 -3.20 -7.13 10.83
C PRO A 55 -3.91 -6.66 12.11
N SER A 56 -3.40 -7.07 13.27
CA SER A 56 -3.81 -6.48 14.54
C SER A 56 -3.44 -5.00 14.63
N MET A 57 -4.28 -4.22 15.30
CA MET A 57 -4.09 -2.79 15.56
C MET A 57 -3.48 -2.58 16.95
N TYR A 58 -2.40 -1.81 17.01
CA TYR A 58 -1.70 -1.40 18.23
C TYR A 58 -1.94 0.09 18.50
N ALA A 59 -1.72 0.55 19.73
CA ALA A 59 -2.12 1.89 20.18
C ALA A 59 -1.54 3.05 19.36
N ASP A 60 -0.32 2.89 18.85
CA ASP A 60 0.42 4.00 18.25
C ASP A 60 0.36 4.04 16.71
N ARG A 61 -0.43 3.17 16.05
CA ARG A 61 -0.51 3.14 14.58
C ARG A 61 -1.94 3.00 14.07
N PRO A 62 -2.41 3.92 13.19
CA PRO A 62 -3.67 3.73 12.50
C PRO A 62 -3.56 2.57 11.51
N LEU A 63 -4.62 1.77 11.46
CA LEU A 63 -4.79 0.77 10.41
C LEU A 63 -5.33 1.45 9.15
N LEU A 64 -4.54 1.44 8.08
CA LEU A 64 -4.93 2.01 6.79
C LEU A 64 -5.35 0.90 5.83
N ILE A 65 -6.56 1.05 5.29
CA ILE A 65 -7.14 0.10 4.33
C ILE A 65 -7.50 0.89 3.09
N TYR A 66 -7.04 0.38 1.96
CA TYR A 66 -7.30 0.97 0.67
C TYR A 66 -8.10 -0.01 -0.16
N GLY A 67 -8.98 0.50 -1.02
CA GLY A 67 -9.62 -0.39 -1.97
C GLY A 67 -10.32 0.32 -3.10
N LYS A 68 -10.69 -0.48 -4.10
CA LYS A 68 -11.49 -0.07 -5.25
C LYS A 68 -12.86 -0.68 -5.17
N TYR A 69 -13.85 0.11 -5.57
CA TYR A 69 -15.24 -0.29 -5.59
C TYR A 69 -15.87 -0.05 -6.96
N ARG A 70 -17.03 -0.65 -7.20
CA ARG A 70 -17.85 -0.43 -8.40
C ARG A 70 -19.24 0.05 -7.99
N GLY A 71 -19.90 0.75 -8.92
CA GLY A 71 -21.24 1.28 -8.69
C GLY A 71 -21.25 2.48 -7.74
N ALA A 72 -22.41 2.72 -7.12
CA ALA A 72 -22.60 3.82 -6.19
C ALA A 72 -21.88 3.56 -4.86
N ALA A 73 -21.30 4.61 -4.27
CA ALA A 73 -20.76 4.58 -2.91
C ALA A 73 -21.89 4.59 -1.87
N SER A 74 -22.60 3.47 -1.80
CA SER A 74 -23.72 3.23 -0.89
C SER A 74 -23.53 1.91 -0.17
N GLY A 75 -23.97 1.81 1.08
CA GLY A 75 -23.96 0.57 1.85
C GLY A 75 -23.40 0.79 3.25
N LYS A 76 -22.78 -0.25 3.82
CA LYS A 76 -22.14 -0.16 5.14
C LYS A 76 -20.76 -0.80 5.11
N MET A 77 -19.86 -0.26 5.92
CA MET A 77 -18.63 -0.92 6.34
C MET A 77 -18.87 -1.49 7.74
N VAL A 78 -18.61 -2.79 7.92
CA VAL A 78 -18.71 -3.47 9.20
C VAL A 78 -17.33 -3.99 9.57
N ILE A 79 -16.84 -3.60 10.74
CA ILE A 79 -15.55 -4.01 11.30
C ILE A 79 -15.83 -4.86 12.53
N THR A 80 -15.30 -6.08 12.56
CA THR A 80 -15.33 -6.97 13.71
C THR A 80 -13.93 -7.34 14.16
N GLY A 81 -13.78 -7.68 15.44
CA GLY A 81 -12.51 -8.12 16.02
C GLY A 81 -12.61 -8.39 17.51
N ILE A 82 -11.48 -8.51 18.18
CA ILE A 82 -11.38 -8.80 19.62
C ILE A 82 -10.49 -7.75 20.29
N THR A 83 -11.01 -7.11 21.33
CA THR A 83 -10.31 -6.14 22.19
C THR A 83 -9.99 -6.79 23.54
N GLY A 84 -9.24 -6.08 24.40
CA GLY A 84 -9.04 -6.50 25.79
C GLY A 84 -10.34 -6.62 26.62
N GLU A 85 -11.43 -5.98 26.18
CA GLU A 85 -12.73 -5.98 26.85
C GLU A 85 -13.73 -6.98 26.24
N GLY A 86 -13.34 -7.67 25.16
CA GLY A 86 -14.17 -8.66 24.47
C GLY A 86 -14.41 -8.36 22.99
N ASN A 87 -15.52 -8.88 22.46
CA ASN A 87 -15.83 -8.78 21.03
C ASN A 87 -16.14 -7.34 20.62
N TYR A 88 -15.48 -6.88 19.56
CA TYR A 88 -15.70 -5.58 18.96
C TYR A 88 -16.52 -5.72 17.68
N ASN A 89 -17.52 -4.85 17.53
CA ASN A 89 -18.32 -4.73 16.32
C ASN A 89 -18.70 -3.26 16.11
N ARG A 90 -18.29 -2.72 14.96
CA ARG A 90 -18.61 -1.35 14.56
C ARG A 90 -19.15 -1.34 13.14
N SER A 91 -20.29 -0.69 12.95
CA SER A 91 -20.85 -0.44 11.62
C SER A 91 -20.84 1.05 11.30
N MET A 92 -20.42 1.40 10.09
CA MET A 92 -20.38 2.76 9.56
C MET A 92 -21.11 2.78 8.22
N ALA A 93 -21.99 3.77 8.03
CA ALA A 93 -22.69 3.95 6.77
C ALA A 93 -21.77 4.58 5.73
N ILE A 94 -21.76 4.03 4.52
CA ILE A 94 -21.08 4.61 3.36
C ILE A 94 -22.13 5.45 2.65
N ASN A 95 -22.11 6.76 2.89
CA ASN A 95 -23.10 7.68 2.36
C ASN A 95 -22.44 8.56 1.30
N GLY A 96 -22.76 8.32 0.03
CA GLY A 96 -22.75 9.32 -1.05
C GLY A 96 -21.52 10.21 -1.10
N VAL A 97 -20.33 9.65 -0.84
CA VAL A 97 -19.10 10.40 -1.03
C VAL A 97 -18.87 10.48 -2.53
N ASP A 98 -19.21 11.63 -3.11
CA ASP A 98 -18.90 11.86 -4.51
C ASP A 98 -17.38 11.82 -4.71
N PRO A 99 -16.88 11.22 -5.80
CA PRO A 99 -15.47 11.26 -6.14
C PRO A 99 -15.02 12.71 -6.34
N VAL A 100 -14.49 13.34 -5.29
CA VAL A 100 -13.95 14.70 -5.39
C VAL A 100 -12.65 14.62 -6.18
N LYS A 101 -12.44 15.51 -7.16
CA LYS A 101 -11.19 15.57 -7.93
C LYS A 101 -9.94 15.73 -7.04
N GLN A 102 -10.08 16.35 -5.86
CA GLN A 102 -9.01 16.47 -4.85
C GLN A 102 -8.54 15.11 -4.31
N ASN A 103 -9.38 14.07 -4.38
CA ASN A 103 -9.05 12.72 -3.93
C ASN A 103 -8.29 11.90 -4.99
N GLN A 104 -7.89 12.49 -6.12
CA GLN A 104 -7.03 11.82 -7.11
C GLN A 104 -5.75 11.28 -6.46
N ALA A 105 -5.21 11.97 -5.45
CA ALA A 105 -4.05 11.53 -4.68
C ALA A 105 -4.24 10.15 -4.01
N LEU A 106 -5.47 9.76 -3.65
CA LEU A 106 -5.76 8.45 -3.06
C LEU A 106 -5.46 7.30 -4.02
N SER A 107 -5.67 7.51 -5.33
CA SER A 107 -5.35 6.51 -6.34
C SER A 107 -3.84 6.27 -6.46
N TYR A 108 -3.03 7.33 -6.33
CA TYR A 108 -1.57 7.24 -6.28
C TYR A 108 -1.07 6.59 -4.99
N LEU A 109 -1.71 6.87 -3.85
CA LEU A 109 -1.39 6.22 -2.58
C LEU A 109 -1.64 4.71 -2.65
N TRP A 110 -2.79 4.29 -3.18
CA TRP A 110 -3.08 2.88 -3.42
C TRP A 110 -2.05 2.24 -4.34
N ALA A 111 -1.72 2.88 -5.48
CA ALA A 111 -0.78 2.35 -6.46
C ALA A 111 0.63 2.18 -5.87
N ARG A 112 1.11 3.17 -5.10
CA ARG A 112 2.40 3.09 -4.40
C ARG A 112 2.42 1.97 -3.37
N ASN A 113 1.35 1.83 -2.58
CA ASN A 113 1.26 0.78 -1.58
C ASN A 113 1.25 -0.62 -2.23
N ARG A 114 0.52 -0.79 -3.35
CA ARG A 114 0.49 -2.04 -4.12
C ARG A 114 1.87 -2.39 -4.70
N ILE A 115 2.56 -1.42 -5.31
CA ILE A 115 3.93 -1.62 -5.83
C ILE A 115 4.87 -2.03 -4.70
N MET A 116 4.82 -1.37 -3.54
CA MET A 116 5.65 -1.71 -2.39
C MET A 116 5.41 -3.16 -1.92
N LEU A 117 4.15 -3.60 -1.85
CA LEU A 117 3.81 -4.98 -1.49
C LEU A 117 4.31 -5.99 -2.54
N LEU A 118 4.18 -5.68 -3.82
CA LEU A 118 4.70 -6.51 -4.91
C LEU A 118 6.23 -6.60 -4.91
N ASP A 119 6.93 -5.51 -4.60
CA ASP A 119 8.40 -5.52 -4.48
C ASP A 119 8.89 -6.32 -3.26
N ASP A 120 8.12 -6.31 -2.17
CA ASP A 120 8.42 -7.06 -0.95
C ASP A 120 8.10 -8.56 -1.08
N TYR A 121 6.98 -8.95 -1.70
CA TYR A 121 6.51 -10.34 -1.80
C TYR A 121 6.82 -11.03 -3.12
N GLY A 122 6.87 -10.30 -4.24
CA GLY A 122 6.91 -10.88 -5.58
C GLY A 122 8.28 -11.41 -6.03
N LYS A 123 9.22 -11.55 -5.08
CA LYS A 123 10.52 -12.21 -5.29
C LYS A 123 10.48 -13.72 -5.02
N VAL A 124 9.29 -14.31 -4.81
CA VAL A 124 9.14 -15.76 -4.68
C VAL A 124 9.52 -16.44 -6.01
N PRO A 125 10.39 -17.46 -6.00
CA PRO A 125 10.75 -18.19 -7.21
C PRO A 125 9.50 -18.80 -7.88
N GLY A 126 9.21 -18.38 -9.11
CA GLY A 126 8.07 -18.88 -9.91
C GLY A 126 7.06 -17.82 -10.34
N ASP A 127 6.90 -16.73 -9.59
CA ASP A 127 5.90 -15.67 -9.87
C ASP A 127 6.51 -14.29 -10.18
N PHE A 128 7.85 -14.25 -10.28
CA PHE A 128 8.62 -13.03 -10.51
C PHE A 128 8.21 -12.29 -11.79
N GLU A 129 8.00 -13.00 -12.90
CA GLU A 129 7.64 -12.36 -14.17
C GLU A 129 6.24 -11.75 -14.15
N ASN A 130 5.28 -12.35 -13.43
CA ASN A 130 3.94 -11.78 -13.28
C ASN A 130 3.99 -10.55 -12.37
N THR A 131 4.69 -10.64 -11.25
CA THR A 131 4.92 -9.50 -10.34
C THR A 131 5.55 -8.34 -11.09
N LYS A 132 6.63 -8.59 -11.83
CA LYS A 132 7.33 -7.57 -12.62
C LYS A 132 6.40 -6.90 -13.62
N LYS A 133 5.58 -7.67 -14.33
CA LYS A 133 4.57 -7.13 -15.27
C LYS A 133 3.54 -6.27 -14.55
N GLU A 134 3.07 -6.68 -13.37
CA GLU A 134 2.11 -5.91 -12.59
C GLU A 134 2.72 -4.57 -12.11
N VAL A 135 3.94 -4.60 -11.56
CA VAL A 135 4.66 -3.38 -11.14
C VAL A 135 4.91 -2.44 -12.33
N LEU A 136 5.30 -2.98 -13.49
CA LEU A 136 5.48 -2.20 -14.71
C LEU A 136 4.16 -1.54 -15.15
N ASN A 137 3.07 -2.31 -15.20
CA ASN A 137 1.77 -1.81 -15.60
C ASN A 137 1.24 -0.73 -14.65
N LEU A 138 1.43 -0.90 -13.34
CA LEU A 138 1.09 0.11 -12.34
C LEU A 138 1.96 1.37 -12.49
N GLY A 139 3.27 1.18 -12.68
CA GLY A 139 4.23 2.26 -12.92
C GLY A 139 3.86 3.12 -14.13
N LEU A 140 3.53 2.48 -15.26
CA LEU A 140 3.09 3.16 -16.48
C LEU A 140 1.72 3.82 -16.32
N LYS A 141 0.73 3.11 -15.75
CA LYS A 141 -0.64 3.62 -15.59
C LYS A 141 -0.72 4.86 -14.70
N TYR A 142 0.06 4.88 -13.62
CA TYR A 142 0.05 5.97 -12.63
C TYR A 142 1.25 6.91 -12.77
N ASN A 143 2.07 6.79 -13.82
CA ASN A 143 3.31 7.57 -13.98
C ASN A 143 4.16 7.57 -12.70
N LEU A 144 4.45 6.37 -12.17
CA LEU A 144 5.27 6.16 -10.98
C LEU A 144 6.64 5.62 -11.39
N LEU A 145 7.69 6.15 -10.76
CA LEU A 145 9.03 5.59 -10.84
C LEU A 145 9.09 4.32 -9.98
N THR A 146 9.50 3.22 -10.60
CA THR A 146 9.65 1.90 -9.97
C THR A 146 11.01 1.32 -10.35
N ALA A 147 11.35 0.13 -9.84
CA ALA A 147 12.54 -0.59 -10.29
C ALA A 147 12.53 -0.91 -11.81
N TYR A 148 11.39 -0.78 -12.48
CA TYR A 148 11.20 -1.14 -13.89
C TYR A 148 10.76 0.04 -14.78
N THR A 149 10.66 1.27 -14.27
CA THR A 149 10.32 2.47 -15.05
C THR A 149 11.33 3.59 -14.82
N SER A 150 11.59 4.38 -15.85
CA SER A 150 12.44 5.58 -15.77
C SER A 150 11.77 6.75 -16.49
N PHE A 151 11.98 7.96 -15.96
CA PHE A 151 11.59 9.19 -16.66
C PHE A 151 12.73 9.65 -17.55
N ILE A 152 12.47 9.76 -18.84
CA ILE A 152 13.42 10.31 -19.82
C ILE A 152 12.88 11.67 -20.25
N ALA A 153 13.62 12.72 -19.97
CA ALA A 153 13.39 14.03 -20.57
C ALA A 153 14.15 14.11 -21.89
N ILE A 154 13.43 14.31 -22.99
CA ILE A 154 14.04 14.60 -24.30
C ILE A 154 13.97 16.10 -24.49
N ASP A 155 15.13 16.76 -24.48
CA ASP A 155 15.24 18.15 -24.88
C ASP A 155 15.09 18.23 -26.42
N SER A 156 14.22 19.14 -26.89
CA SER A 156 13.97 19.34 -28.32
C SER A 156 15.14 20.01 -29.07
N GLU A 157 16.19 20.44 -28.37
CA GLU A 157 17.40 21.00 -28.99
C GLU A 157 18.47 19.94 -29.26
N GLY A 158 18.22 19.10 -30.26
CA GLY A 158 19.18 18.07 -30.61
C GLY A 158 18.88 17.24 -31.85
N LYS A 159 18.27 17.82 -32.90
CA LYS A 159 18.29 17.20 -34.23
C LYS A 159 19.74 17.10 -34.71
N LYS A 160 20.46 16.02 -34.34
CA LYS A 160 21.67 15.60 -35.05
C LYS A 160 21.24 15.09 -36.42
N GLN A 161 21.12 16.03 -37.35
CA GLN A 161 20.95 15.75 -38.77
C GLN A 161 22.17 14.93 -39.22
N LYS A 162 21.99 13.62 -39.38
CA LYS A 162 23.02 12.75 -39.97
C LYS A 162 23.29 13.27 -41.39
N ARG A 163 24.41 13.99 -41.58
CA ARG A 163 24.95 14.27 -42.92
C ARG A 163 25.40 12.94 -43.50
N ASN A 164 24.56 12.36 -44.35
CA ASN A 164 24.94 11.26 -45.21
C ASN A 164 25.78 11.87 -46.34
N GLN A 165 27.11 11.78 -46.23
CA GLN A 165 28.01 12.02 -47.36
C GLN A 165 28.66 10.70 -47.73
N TYR A 166 27.99 9.96 -48.61
CA TYR A 166 28.66 9.14 -49.59
C TYR A 166 28.44 9.83 -50.93
N ASN A 167 29.51 10.42 -51.48
CA ASN A 167 29.70 10.53 -52.92
C ASN A 167 31.16 10.85 -53.23
N CYS A 168 31.69 10.01 -54.12
CA CYS A 168 33.03 9.95 -54.75
C CYS A 168 34.15 9.38 -53.89
#